data_AF-R5YN31-F1
#
_entry.id   AF-R5YN31-F1
#
_cell.length_a   1.000
_cell.length_b   1.000
_cell.length_c   1.000
_cell.angle_alpha   90.00
_cell.angle_beta   90.00
_cell.angle_gamma   90.00
#
_symmetry.space_group_name_H-M   'P 1'
#
loop_
_entity.id
_entity.type
_entity.pdbx_description
1 polymer ?
#
loop_
_entity_poly.entity_id
_entity_poly.type
_entity_poly.pdbx_seq_one_letter_code
_entity_poly.pdbx_strand_id
1 'polypeptide(L)'
;MKFADGQQILYRVPILRAQNYTVDSIIEKRLLILLPYHILRYESFLKNSGNNTKKLEQLLADYQKISDALEQCMDDKKSSLYIDLITLIEKIADHIIPKENEKVRERLGDLMGGKILQLESERLRELGEAKGRAEGRKAERIEAIQNMISLGLTKEKILTIYSEEEYNEAVRAMLVEV
;
A
#
# COMPACT_ATOMS: atom_id res chain seq x y z
N MET A 1 -3.74 47.49 -1.17
CA MET A 1 -3.44 48.51 -2.21
C MET A 1 -4.37 49.69 -1.96
N LYS A 2 -3.89 50.94 -2.07
CA LYS A 2 -4.73 52.14 -1.89
C LYS A 2 -5.12 52.68 -3.26
N PHE A 3 -6.41 52.84 -3.49
CA PHE A 3 -6.93 53.49 -4.69
C PHE A 3 -7.00 55.00 -4.51
N ALA A 4 -7.13 55.74 -5.61
CA ALA A 4 -7.11 57.22 -5.62
C ALA A 4 -8.31 57.84 -4.87
N ASP A 5 -9.36 57.07 -4.62
CA ASP A 5 -10.57 57.43 -3.86
C ASP A 5 -10.45 57.21 -2.34
N GLY A 6 -9.26 56.81 -1.85
CA GLY A 6 -9.00 56.59 -0.42
C GLY A 6 -9.50 55.24 0.11
N GLN A 7 -10.16 54.42 -0.72
CA GLN A 7 -10.60 53.08 -0.32
C GLN A 7 -9.40 52.13 -0.22
N GLN A 8 -9.37 51.34 0.86
CA GLN A 8 -8.35 50.32 1.08
C GLN A 8 -8.96 48.93 0.89
N ILE A 9 -8.42 48.18 -0.07
CA ILE A 9 -8.73 46.76 -0.19
C ILE A 9 -7.64 45.96 0.53
N LEU A 10 -8.05 45.25 1.57
CA LEU A 10 -7.23 44.30 2.32
C LEU A 10 -7.36 42.92 1.66
N TYR A 11 -6.36 42.54 0.86
CA TYR A 11 -6.24 41.17 0.37
C TYR A 11 -5.48 40.33 1.38
N ARG A 12 -6.17 39.32 1.95
CA ARG A 12 -5.53 38.32 2.80
C ARG A 12 -5.00 37.20 1.91
N VAL A 13 -3.71 37.25 1.58
CA VAL A 13 -3.06 36.19 0.79
C VAL A 13 -2.61 35.08 1.75
N PRO A 14 -3.10 33.84 1.63
CA PRO A 14 -2.63 32.74 2.45
C PRO A 14 -1.19 32.37 2.07
N ILE A 15 -0.27 32.47 3.03
CA ILE A 15 1.13 32.08 2.83
C ILE A 15 1.29 30.60 3.20
N LEU A 16 1.68 29.77 2.23
CA LEU A 16 1.99 28.36 2.45
C LEU A 16 3.48 28.20 2.77
N ARG A 17 3.80 27.81 4.01
CA ARG A 17 5.17 27.44 4.41
C ARG A 17 5.32 25.93 4.44
N ALA A 18 5.89 25.35 3.39
CA ALA A 18 6.13 23.90 3.28
C ALA A 18 6.87 23.29 4.49
N GLN A 19 7.75 24.06 5.15
CA GLN A 19 8.51 23.62 6.32
C GLN A 19 7.65 23.20 7.53
N ASN A 20 6.42 23.72 7.64
CA ASN A 20 5.57 23.50 8.82
C ASN A 20 4.53 22.39 8.63
N TYR A 21 4.48 21.77 7.45
CA TYR A 21 3.53 20.71 7.16
C TYR A 21 4.15 19.35 7.45
N THR A 22 3.44 18.52 8.20
CA THR A 22 3.70 17.08 8.32
C THR A 22 3.08 16.35 7.12
N VAL A 23 3.54 15.14 6.81
CA VAL A 23 2.95 14.28 5.77
C VAL A 23 1.43 14.17 5.95
N ASP A 24 0.97 13.90 7.17
CA ASP A 24 -0.45 13.78 7.50
C ASP A 24 -1.23 15.06 7.14
N SER A 25 -0.70 16.23 7.51
CA SER A 25 -1.34 17.52 7.20
C SER A 25 -1.36 17.86 5.71
N ILE A 26 -0.37 17.36 4.95
CA ILE A 26 -0.30 17.55 3.49
C ILE A 26 -1.41 16.72 2.83
N ILE A 27 -1.59 15.48 3.27
CA ILE A 27 -2.61 14.56 2.75
C ILE A 27 -4.01 15.07 3.10
N GLU A 28 -4.28 15.38 4.37
CA GLU A 28 -5.58 15.88 4.83
C GLU A 28 -6.03 17.14 4.07
N LYS A 29 -5.09 18.07 3.83
CA LYS A 29 -5.36 19.32 3.11
C LYS A 29 -5.26 19.19 1.59
N ARG A 30 -5.00 17.98 1.07
CA ARG A 30 -4.80 17.68 -0.36
C ARG A 30 -3.73 18.55 -1.04
N LEU A 31 -2.66 18.88 -0.31
CA LEU A 31 -1.55 19.71 -0.77
C LEU A 31 -0.40 18.88 -1.36
N LEU A 32 -0.72 17.85 -2.15
CA LEU A 32 0.21 16.79 -2.56
C LEU A 32 1.48 17.29 -3.30
N ILE A 33 1.38 18.45 -3.96
CA ILE A 33 2.52 19.14 -4.57
C ILE A 33 3.65 19.47 -3.58
N LEU A 34 3.35 19.48 -2.27
CA LEU A 34 4.33 19.71 -1.21
C LEU A 34 5.09 18.43 -0.79
N LEU A 35 4.64 17.24 -1.19
CA LEU A 35 5.31 15.99 -0.82
C LEU A 35 6.76 15.91 -1.33
N PRO A 36 7.07 16.24 -2.60
CA PRO A 36 8.45 16.29 -3.09
C PRO A 36 9.32 17.25 -2.27
N TYR A 37 8.78 18.41 -1.90
CA TYR A 37 9.48 19.40 -1.07
C TYR A 37 9.70 18.91 0.37
N HIS A 38 8.75 18.17 0.92
CA HIS A 38 8.88 17.58 2.25
C HIS A 38 10.03 16.57 2.30
N ILE A 39 10.17 15.75 1.26
CA ILE A 39 11.29 14.82 1.09
C ILE A 39 12.61 15.56 0.86
N LEU A 40 12.61 16.61 0.02
CA LEU A 40 13.81 17.40 -0.27
C LEU A 40 14.44 18.04 0.97
N ARG A 41 13.63 18.34 2.00
CA ARG A 41 14.12 18.90 3.27
C ARG A 41 15.15 17.99 3.97
N TYR A 42 15.13 16.68 3.70
CA TYR A 42 16.08 15.74 4.30
C TYR A 42 17.49 15.82 3.69
N GLU A 43 17.65 16.47 2.53
CA GLU A 43 18.93 16.59 1.82
C GLU A 43 20.06 17.16 2.68
N SER A 44 19.82 18.30 3.31
CA SER A 44 20.82 18.97 4.14
C SER A 44 21.23 18.14 5.36
N PHE A 45 20.34 17.27 5.86
CA PHE A 45 20.62 16.41 7.01
C PHE A 45 21.38 15.15 6.63
N LEU A 46 21.14 14.63 5.43
CA LEU A 46 21.78 13.42 4.92
C LEU A 46 23.15 13.69 4.31
N LYS A 47 23.38 14.87 3.73
CA LYS A 47 24.68 15.27 3.16
C LYS A 47 25.69 15.78 4.20
N ASN A 48 25.23 16.47 5.25
CA ASN A 48 26.13 17.16 6.20
C ASN A 48 26.42 16.40 7.50
N SER A 49 25.72 15.29 7.76
CA SER A 49 25.80 14.61 9.06
C SER A 49 26.03 13.13 8.86
N GLY A 50 27.26 12.68 9.09
CA GLY A 50 27.58 11.26 9.21
C GLY A 50 26.63 10.60 10.21
N ASN A 51 25.85 9.62 9.76
CA ASN A 51 24.99 8.75 10.56
C ASN A 51 23.94 9.42 11.46
N ASN A 52 23.15 10.36 10.92
CA ASN A 52 21.92 10.79 11.59
C ASN A 52 20.78 9.77 11.40
N THR A 53 20.95 8.57 11.95
CA THR A 53 20.05 7.40 11.80
C THR A 53 18.59 7.73 12.14
N LYS A 54 18.34 8.59 13.12
CA LYS A 54 16.97 9.03 13.49
C LYS A 54 16.25 9.76 12.35
N LYS A 55 16.94 10.65 11.63
CA LYS A 55 16.33 11.39 10.52
C LYS A 55 16.14 10.54 9.28
N LEU A 56 17.01 9.55 9.11
CA LEU A 56 16.90 8.54 8.07
C LEU A 56 15.70 7.63 8.31
N GLU A 57 15.51 7.15 9.54
CA GLU A 57 14.31 6.39 9.91
C GLU A 57 13.04 7.23 9.75
N GLN A 58 13.10 8.52 10.10
CA GLN A 58 11.99 9.44 9.89
C GLN A 58 11.68 9.65 8.40
N LEU A 59 12.69 9.75 7.54
CA LEU A 59 12.51 9.79 6.09
C LEU A 59 11.80 8.53 5.59
N LEU A 60 12.25 7.34 6.02
CA LEU A 60 11.63 6.06 5.62
C LEU A 60 10.18 5.95 6.11
N ALA A 61 9.91 6.39 7.34
CA ALA A 61 8.55 6.39 7.90
C ALA A 61 7.63 7.36 7.17
N ASP A 62 8.10 8.57 6.86
CA ASP A 62 7.36 9.54 6.06
C ASP A 62 7.09 9.00 4.65
N TYR A 63 8.07 8.31 4.07
CA TYR A 63 7.95 7.65 2.78
C TYR A 63 6.86 6.57 2.78
N GLN A 64 6.84 5.69 3.79
CA GLN A 64 5.83 4.65 3.93
C GLN A 64 4.43 5.27 4.04
N LYS A 65 4.29 6.31 4.86
CA LYS A 65 3.02 7.04 4.99
C LYS A 65 2.55 7.65 3.68
N ILE A 66 3.46 8.23 2.89
CA ILE A 66 3.14 8.80 1.58
C ILE A 66 2.66 7.69 0.64
N SER A 67 3.41 6.59 0.54
CA SER A 67 3.04 5.42 -0.27
C SER A 67 1.63 4.94 0.07
N ASP A 68 1.37 4.62 1.34
CA ASP A 68 0.09 4.06 1.78
C ASP A 68 -1.07 5.02 1.52
N ALA A 69 -0.85 6.32 1.75
CA ALA A 69 -1.88 7.33 1.51
C ALA A 69 -2.19 7.54 0.03
N LEU A 70 -1.16 7.48 -0.83
CA LEU A 70 -1.33 7.61 -2.27
C LEU A 70 -2.01 6.37 -2.87
N GLU A 71 -1.67 5.17 -2.39
CA GLU A 71 -2.36 3.92 -2.78
C GLU A 71 -3.86 3.96 -2.45
N GLN A 72 -4.23 4.44 -1.27
CA GLN A 72 -5.64 4.58 -0.85
C GLN A 72 -6.39 5.66 -1.63
N CYS A 73 -5.68 6.58 -2.30
CA CYS A 73 -6.26 7.66 -3.09
C CYS A 73 -6.36 7.35 -4.59
N MET A 74 -5.98 6.15 -5.04
CA MET A 74 -6.04 5.76 -6.45
C MET A 74 -7.49 5.52 -6.90
N ASP A 75 -8.20 6.59 -7.24
CA ASP A 75 -9.35 6.53 -8.14
C ASP A 75 -8.85 6.49 -9.60
N ASP A 76 -9.40 5.57 -10.41
CA ASP A 76 -8.98 5.22 -11.79
C ASP A 76 -8.69 6.38 -12.76
N LYS A 77 -9.19 7.59 -12.48
CA LYS A 77 -9.05 8.76 -13.38
C LYS A 77 -7.87 9.68 -13.05
N LYS A 78 -7.19 9.54 -11.91
CA LYS A 78 -6.05 10.39 -11.50
C LYS A 78 -4.76 9.63 -11.24
N SER A 79 -4.77 8.31 -11.43
CA SER A 79 -3.68 7.37 -11.16
C SER A 79 -2.37 7.82 -11.82
N SER A 80 -2.42 8.35 -13.06
CA SER A 80 -1.21 8.79 -13.77
C SER A 80 -0.47 9.94 -13.06
N LEU A 81 -1.20 10.93 -12.53
CA LEU A 81 -0.58 12.06 -11.82
C LEU A 81 0.02 11.63 -10.48
N TYR A 82 -0.58 10.63 -9.83
CA TYR A 82 -0.05 10.05 -8.60
C TYR A 82 1.22 9.24 -8.88
N ILE A 83 1.21 8.44 -9.95
CA ILE A 83 2.39 7.72 -10.44
C ILE A 83 3.52 8.70 -10.75
N ASP A 84 3.25 9.77 -11.51
CA ASP A 84 4.24 10.80 -11.84
C ASP A 84 4.82 11.47 -10.58
N LEU A 85 3.97 11.76 -9.58
CA LEU A 85 4.38 12.34 -8.31
C LEU A 85 5.29 11.39 -7.52
N ILE A 86 4.94 10.10 -7.50
CA ILE A 86 5.72 9.04 -6.86
C ILE A 86 7.08 8.91 -7.54
N THR A 87 7.11 8.82 -8.87
CA THR A 87 8.37 8.76 -9.64
C THR A 87 9.24 9.99 -9.39
N LEU A 88 8.64 11.17 -9.24
CA LEU A 88 9.39 12.38 -8.88
C LEU A 88 9.99 12.28 -7.47
N ILE A 89 9.20 11.81 -6.50
CA ILE A 89 9.63 11.59 -5.11
C ILE A 89 10.80 10.59 -5.07
N GLU A 90 10.71 9.47 -5.79
CA GLU A 90 11.77 8.47 -5.93
C GLU A 90 13.07 9.08 -6.44
N LYS A 91 13.02 9.81 -7.57
CA LYS A 91 14.21 10.48 -8.14
C LYS A 91 14.86 11.44 -7.16
N ILE A 92 14.05 12.14 -6.36
CA ILE A 92 14.53 13.05 -5.33
C ILE A 92 15.21 12.27 -4.21
N ALA A 93 14.63 11.19 -3.70
CA ALA A 93 15.30 10.42 -2.64
C ALA A 93 16.55 9.71 -3.13
N ASP A 94 16.56 9.20 -4.36
CA ASP A 94 17.77 8.65 -4.98
C ASP A 94 18.89 9.68 -5.06
N HIS A 95 18.56 10.95 -5.30
CA HIS A 95 19.53 12.04 -5.34
C HIS A 95 20.01 12.44 -3.94
N ILE A 96 19.14 12.36 -2.94
CA ILE A 96 19.40 12.82 -1.57
C ILE A 96 20.16 11.78 -0.74
N ILE A 97 19.86 10.50 -0.92
CA ILE A 97 20.47 9.42 -0.15
C ILE A 97 21.90 9.18 -0.67
N PRO A 98 22.93 9.26 0.19
CA PRO A 98 24.30 8.97 -0.20
C PRO A 98 24.43 7.57 -0.80
N LYS A 99 25.23 7.44 -1.87
CA LYS A 99 25.44 6.16 -2.57
C LYS A 99 26.00 5.06 -1.68
N GLU A 100 26.71 5.43 -0.62
CA GLU A 100 27.33 4.55 0.37
C GLU A 100 26.29 3.81 1.25
N ASN A 101 25.05 4.30 1.32
CA ASN A 101 23.98 3.72 2.15
C ASN A 101 23.12 2.71 1.36
N GLU A 102 23.73 1.63 0.88
CA GLU A 102 23.06 0.58 0.09
C GLU A 102 21.82 0.00 0.79
N LYS A 103 21.91 -0.31 2.09
CA LYS A 103 20.77 -0.86 2.88
C LYS A 103 19.54 0.05 2.91
N VAL A 104 19.74 1.37 2.83
CA VAL A 104 18.63 2.33 2.83
C VAL A 104 18.02 2.39 1.45
N ARG A 105 18.85 2.37 0.41
CA ARG A 105 18.42 2.37 -0.98
C ARG A 105 17.61 1.11 -1.31
N GLU A 106 18.05 -0.04 -0.82
CA GLU A 106 17.34 -1.32 -0.93
C GLU A 106 15.97 -1.22 -0.25
N ARG A 107 15.92 -0.82 1.03
CA ARG A 107 14.65 -0.66 1.76
C ARG A 107 13.70 0.36 1.13
N LEU A 108 14.24 1.44 0.55
CA LEU A 108 13.44 2.42 -0.18
C LEU A 108 12.92 1.83 -1.51
N GLY A 109 13.77 1.10 -2.23
CA GLY A 109 13.40 0.39 -3.45
C GLY A 109 12.30 -0.65 -3.21
N ASP A 110 12.37 -1.41 -2.12
CA ASP A 110 11.33 -2.39 -1.75
C ASP A 110 9.99 -1.70 -1.44
N LEU A 111 10.04 -0.57 -0.74
CA LEU A 111 8.87 0.22 -0.38
C LEU A 111 8.14 0.73 -1.62
N MET A 112 8.90 1.26 -2.59
CA MET A 112 8.38 2.02 -3.71
C MET A 112 8.14 1.14 -4.95
N GLY A 113 9.05 0.20 -5.22
CA GLY A 113 8.97 -0.68 -6.38
C GLY A 113 8.08 -1.91 -6.20
N GLY A 114 7.87 -2.38 -4.96
CA GLY A 114 7.10 -3.60 -4.69
C GLY A 114 5.59 -3.39 -4.52
N LYS A 115 5.18 -2.34 -3.80
CA LYS A 115 3.76 -2.08 -3.48
C LYS A 115 3.08 -1.07 -4.41
N ILE A 116 3.80 -0.04 -4.83
CA ILE A 116 3.21 1.12 -5.53
C ILE A 116 3.10 0.91 -7.04
N LEU A 117 4.03 0.15 -7.63
CA LEU A 117 3.99 -0.20 -9.06
C LEU A 117 3.06 -1.36 -9.39
N GLN A 118 2.45 -1.99 -8.37
CA GLN A 118 1.59 -3.14 -8.58
C GLN A 118 0.36 -2.70 -9.39
N LEU A 119 0.33 -3.13 -10.66
CA LEU A 119 -0.76 -2.79 -11.57
C LEU A 119 -2.06 -3.42 -11.08
N GLU A 120 -3.21 -2.81 -11.39
CA GLU A 120 -4.52 -3.40 -11.10
C GLU A 120 -4.63 -4.84 -11.64
N SER A 121 -4.01 -5.13 -12.79
CA SER A 121 -3.93 -6.50 -13.33
C SER A 121 -3.18 -7.48 -12.43
N GLU A 122 -2.12 -7.03 -11.77
CA GLU A 122 -1.32 -7.87 -10.85
C GLU A 122 -2.07 -8.10 -9.54
N ARG A 123 -2.74 -7.09 -9.00
CA ARG A 123 -3.64 -7.24 -7.84
C ARG A 123 -4.78 -8.21 -8.12
N LEU A 124 -5.45 -8.08 -9.27
CA LEU A 124 -6.51 -9.00 -9.67
C LEU A 124 -6.00 -10.42 -9.86
N ARG A 125 -4.79 -10.60 -10.39
CA ARG A 125 -4.14 -11.91 -10.50
C ARG A 125 -3.88 -12.52 -9.12
N GLU A 126 -3.31 -11.78 -8.18
CA GLU A 126 -3.04 -12.27 -6.82
C GLU A 126 -4.32 -12.60 -6.05
N LEU A 127 -5.35 -11.77 -6.18
CA LEU A 127 -6.68 -12.05 -5.63
C LEU A 127 -7.26 -13.34 -6.23
N GLY A 128 -7.13 -13.51 -7.55
CA GLY A 128 -7.53 -14.72 -8.26
C GLY A 128 -6.78 -15.95 -7.78
N GLU A 129 -5.46 -15.88 -7.59
CA GLU A 129 -4.62 -16.96 -7.07
C GLU A 129 -4.95 -17.30 -5.61
N ALA A 130 -5.20 -16.30 -4.77
CA ALA A 130 -5.62 -16.51 -3.39
C ALA A 130 -6.98 -17.21 -3.32
N LYS A 131 -7.94 -16.76 -4.15
CA LYS A 131 -9.26 -17.37 -4.25
C LYS A 131 -9.18 -18.80 -4.79
N GLY A 132 -8.43 -19.01 -5.87
CA GLY A 132 -8.21 -20.34 -6.45
C GLY A 132 -7.54 -21.32 -5.47
N ARG A 133 -6.56 -20.87 -4.67
CA ARG A 133 -5.96 -21.70 -3.61
C ARG A 133 -6.95 -22.02 -2.49
N ALA A 134 -7.82 -21.09 -2.12
CA ALA A 134 -8.86 -21.34 -1.11
C ALA A 134 -9.92 -22.33 -1.62
N GLU A 135 -10.38 -22.15 -2.86
CA GLU A 135 -11.31 -23.06 -3.54
C GLU A 135 -10.70 -24.46 -3.72
N GLY A 136 -9.44 -24.55 -4.16
CA GLY A 136 -8.72 -25.82 -4.29
C GLY A 136 -8.59 -26.58 -2.97
N ARG A 137 -8.19 -25.90 -1.88
CA ARG A 137 -8.16 -26.53 -0.54
C ARG A 137 -9.54 -26.99 -0.07
N LYS A 138 -10.60 -26.25 -0.41
CA LYS A 138 -11.96 -26.65 -0.07
C LYS A 138 -12.36 -27.91 -0.85
N ALA A 139 -12.04 -27.96 -2.15
CA ALA A 139 -12.27 -29.13 -3.00
C ALA A 139 -11.50 -30.36 -2.50
N GLU A 140 -10.22 -30.22 -2.16
CA GLU A 140 -9.40 -31.31 -1.59
C GLU A 140 -9.98 -31.84 -0.27
N ARG A 141 -10.46 -30.95 0.60
CA ARG A 141 -11.10 -31.36 1.87
C ARG A 141 -12.40 -32.10 1.63
N ILE A 142 -13.21 -31.66 0.66
CA ILE A 142 -14.44 -32.34 0.25
C ILE A 142 -14.11 -33.73 -0.33
N GLU A 143 -13.14 -33.84 -1.23
CA GLU A 143 -12.70 -35.10 -1.81
C GLU A 143 -12.13 -36.07 -0.75
N ALA A 144 -11.38 -35.55 0.23
CA ALA A 144 -10.89 -36.35 1.35
C ALA A 144 -12.04 -36.93 2.19
N ILE A 145 -13.10 -36.14 2.45
CA ILE A 145 -14.30 -36.62 3.14
C ILE A 145 -15.01 -37.70 2.32
N GLN A 146 -15.17 -37.49 1.02
CA GLN A 146 -15.76 -38.47 0.10
C GLN A 146 -15.00 -39.80 0.12
N ASN A 147 -13.66 -39.74 0.03
CA ASN A 147 -12.80 -40.92 0.12
C ASN A 147 -12.96 -41.64 1.47
N MET A 148 -13.06 -40.93 2.59
CA MET A 148 -13.29 -41.54 3.91
C MET A 148 -14.67 -42.23 3.99
N ILE A 149 -15.71 -41.63 3.38
CA ILE A 149 -17.04 -42.24 3.29
C ILE A 149 -16.98 -43.52 2.44
N SER A 150 -16.32 -43.49 1.28
CA SER A 150 -16.12 -44.66 0.42
C SER A 150 -15.34 -45.80 1.10
N LEU A 151 -14.42 -45.45 1.99
CA LEU A 151 -13.68 -46.41 2.83
C LEU A 151 -14.49 -46.93 4.04
N GLY A 152 -15.73 -46.49 4.22
CA GLY A 152 -16.65 -46.97 5.26
C GLY A 152 -16.42 -46.36 6.65
N LEU A 153 -15.77 -45.20 6.75
CA LEU A 153 -15.64 -44.50 8.03
C LEU A 153 -17.00 -43.96 8.51
N THR A 154 -17.25 -44.02 9.82
CA THR A 154 -18.47 -43.48 10.41
C THR A 154 -18.43 -41.95 10.49
N LYS A 155 -19.60 -41.31 10.33
CA LYS A 155 -19.76 -39.83 10.40
C LYS A 155 -19.08 -39.23 11.63
N GLU A 156 -19.23 -39.87 12.80
CA GLU A 156 -18.64 -39.43 14.07
C GLU A 156 -17.10 -39.33 14.01
N LYS A 157 -16.43 -40.26 13.34
CA LYS A 157 -14.96 -40.23 13.18
C LYS A 157 -14.52 -39.11 12.24
N ILE A 158 -15.30 -38.81 11.19
CA ILE A 158 -14.97 -37.75 10.23
C ILE A 158 -15.16 -36.37 10.86
N LEU A 159 -16.20 -36.21 11.67
CA LEU A 159 -16.50 -34.95 12.38
C LEU A 159 -15.50 -34.59 13.49
N THR A 160 -14.55 -35.48 13.81
CA THR A 160 -13.43 -35.11 14.71
C THR A 160 -12.39 -34.22 14.03
N ILE A 161 -12.31 -34.23 12.69
CA ILE A 161 -11.31 -33.52 11.89
C ILE A 161 -11.95 -32.46 10.98
N TYR A 162 -13.19 -32.70 10.54
CA TYR A 162 -13.92 -31.85 9.59
C TYR A 162 -15.21 -31.31 10.19
N SER A 163 -15.69 -30.16 9.70
CA SER A 163 -16.94 -29.57 10.20
C SER A 163 -18.17 -30.31 9.65
N GLU A 164 -19.31 -30.17 10.32
CA GLU A 164 -20.57 -30.74 9.84
C GLU A 164 -21.04 -30.08 8.52
N GLU A 165 -20.68 -28.82 8.29
CA GLU A 165 -20.94 -28.12 7.03
C GLU A 165 -20.16 -28.76 5.87
N GLU A 166 -18.85 -28.99 6.04
CA GLU A 166 -17.99 -29.64 5.04
C GLU A 166 -18.46 -31.08 4.73
N TYR A 167 -18.89 -31.81 5.75
CA TYR A 167 -19.43 -33.16 5.59
C TYR A 167 -20.74 -33.17 4.77
N ASN A 168 -21.67 -32.29 5.10
CA ASN A 168 -22.95 -32.20 4.38
C ASN A 168 -22.76 -31.73 2.94
N GLU A 169 -21.79 -30.85 2.68
CA GLU A 169 -21.42 -30.42 1.33
C GLU A 169 -20.84 -31.58 0.51
N ALA A 170 -19.96 -32.40 1.10
CA ALA A 170 -19.38 -33.57 0.45
C ALA A 170 -20.42 -34.66 0.11
N VAL A 171 -21.36 -34.93 1.02
CA VAL A 171 -22.46 -35.87 0.80
C VAL A 171 -23.41 -35.38 -0.30
N ARG A 172 -23.72 -34.09 -0.32
CA ARG A 172 -24.53 -33.48 -1.40
C ARG A 172 -23.83 -33.59 -2.75
N ALA A 173 -22.52 -33.35 -2.81
CA ALA A 173 -21.76 -33.47 -4.04
C ALA A 173 -21.77 -34.91 -4.60
N MET A 174 -21.67 -35.94 -3.74
CA MET A 174 -21.79 -37.34 -4.17
C MET A 174 -23.18 -37.70 -4.72
N LEU A 175 -24.25 -37.08 -4.19
CA LEU A 175 -25.62 -37.34 -4.64
C LEU A 175 -25.96 -36.70 -6.00
N VAL A 176 -25.15 -35.75 -6.48
CA VAL A 176 -25.36 -35.04 -7.76
C VAL A 176 -24.66 -35.74 -8.94
N GLU A 177 -23.69 -36.63 -8.67
CA GLU A 177 -22.97 -37.40 -9.69
C GLU A 177 -23.62 -38.75 -10.06
N VAL A 178 -24.85 -39.03 -9.58
CA VAL A 178 -25.61 -40.26 -9.86
C VAL A 178 -26.77 -40.03 -10.84
#